data_AF-A0A1J1J1T3-F1
#
_entry.id   AF-A0A1J1J1T3-F1
#
_cell.length_a   1.000
_cell.length_b   1.000
_cell.length_c   1.000
_cell.angle_alpha   90.00
_cell.angle_beta   90.00
_cell.angle_gamma   90.00
#
_symmetry.space_group_name_H-M   'P 1'
#
loop_
_entity.id
_entity.type
_entity.pdbx_description
1 polymer ?
#
loop_
_entity_poly.entity_id
_entity_poly.type
_entity_poly.pdbx_seq_one_letter_code
_entity_poly.pdbx_strand_id
1 'polypeptide(L)'
;MSSTAIIGLSVWTLIYKHQYVALLASPNYQFCTYMLLLAGIGGLLASIIGCCGVKRESFSIILIYIVLLILVFLFELSAGTLAYIYERNVPEELNMTLSDTFTQNYAVNERHTKAIDLMQQNYMCCGAIRFEEYQQSMWLKSKRKDLIRQIDGRVVPDSCCVTMTFGCGKSINPSNIPYTGCIYQFSDEIREQLIILGSVGLGICVTKIFGIVLACSLYIKLKKLYEYTANQTPVHLLARDRVSFIYGIDDSDDERLPDPPSSTNRHSFRPDFSESNVSNRPNSIYDRRV
;
A
#
# COMPACT_ATOMS: atom_id res chain seq x y z
N MET A 1 -3.15 8.90 -5.38
CA MET A 1 -3.89 9.12 -4.12
C MET A 1 -3.93 7.86 -3.24
N SER A 2 -4.06 6.65 -3.79
CA SER A 2 -3.96 5.39 -3.02
C SER A 2 -2.57 5.16 -2.41
N SER A 3 -1.48 5.40 -3.16
CA SER A 3 -0.11 5.13 -2.69
C SER A 3 0.35 6.03 -1.54
N THR A 4 -0.15 7.26 -1.45
CA THR A 4 0.18 8.17 -0.34
C THR A 4 -0.47 7.75 0.98
N ALA A 5 -1.68 7.17 0.93
CA ALA A 5 -2.34 6.62 2.11
C ALA A 5 -1.59 5.39 2.63
N ILE A 6 -1.12 4.52 1.73
CA ILE A 6 -0.34 3.32 2.09
C ILE A 6 0.98 3.72 2.75
N ILE A 7 1.71 4.69 2.22
CA ILE A 7 2.96 5.15 2.82
C ILE A 7 2.70 5.78 4.19
N GLY A 8 1.61 6.56 4.33
CA GLY A 8 1.19 7.09 5.62
C GLY A 8 0.93 5.99 6.65
N LEU A 9 0.19 4.94 6.27
CA LEU A 9 -0.07 3.78 7.12
C LEU A 9 1.21 3.01 7.46
N SER A 10 2.08 2.74 6.48
CA SER A 10 3.35 2.04 6.70
C SER A 10 4.26 2.81 7.65
N VAL A 11 4.37 4.13 7.48
CA VAL A 11 5.17 5.00 8.36
C VAL A 11 4.55 5.08 9.75
N TRP A 12 3.22 5.22 9.86
CA TRP A 12 2.53 5.21 11.14
C TRP A 12 2.78 3.91 11.92
N THR A 13 2.61 2.75 11.27
CA THR A 13 2.86 1.44 11.87
C THR A 13 4.31 1.27 12.26
N LEU A 14 5.26 1.71 11.43
CA LEU A 14 6.69 1.71 11.75
C LEU A 14 6.99 2.54 13.00
N ILE A 15 6.47 3.76 13.08
CA ILE A 15 6.69 4.65 14.23
C ILE A 15 6.07 4.07 15.50
N TYR A 16 4.81 3.63 15.44
CA TYR A 16 4.09 3.09 16.59
C TYR A 16 4.72 1.78 17.10
N LYS A 17 5.10 0.88 16.20
CA LYS A 17 5.68 -0.41 16.58
C LYS A 17 7.20 -0.35 16.80
N HIS A 18 7.89 0.75 16.46
CA HIS A 18 9.33 0.92 16.69
C HIS A 18 9.75 0.62 18.14
N GLN A 19 8.89 0.95 19.11
CA GLN A 19 9.15 0.70 20.53
C GLN A 19 9.13 -0.79 20.89
N TYR A 20 8.41 -1.60 20.12
CA TYR A 20 8.33 -3.05 20.29
C TYR A 20 9.25 -3.82 19.33
N VAL A 21 9.88 -3.17 18.34
CA VAL A 21 10.80 -3.83 17.38
C VAL A 21 11.92 -4.61 18.08
N ALA A 22 12.38 -4.14 19.25
CA ALA A 22 13.37 -4.87 20.05
C ALA A 22 12.84 -6.20 20.62
N LEU A 23 11.52 -6.35 20.76
CA LEU A 23 10.86 -7.56 21.26
C LEU A 23 10.52 -8.54 20.11
N LEU A 24 10.21 -8.03 18.91
CA LEU A 24 9.96 -8.85 17.71
C LEU A 24 11.27 -9.17 16.97
N ALA A 25 12.24 -9.79 17.65
CA ALA A 25 13.55 -10.13 17.07
C ALA A 25 13.49 -11.06 15.83
N SER A 26 12.30 -11.53 15.43
CA SER A 26 12.12 -12.27 14.17
C SER A 26 12.41 -11.36 12.96
N PRO A 27 13.39 -11.70 12.12
CA PRO A 27 13.74 -10.90 10.94
C PRO A 27 12.61 -10.86 9.91
N ASN A 28 11.69 -11.83 9.94
CA ASN A 28 10.55 -11.97 9.02
C ASN A 28 9.62 -10.76 9.01
N TYR A 29 9.27 -10.20 10.19
CA TYR A 29 8.39 -9.03 10.28
C TYR A 29 9.02 -7.77 9.65
N GLN A 30 10.33 -7.59 9.85
CA GLN A 30 11.07 -6.48 9.25
C GLN A 30 11.12 -6.61 7.72
N PHE A 31 11.38 -7.82 7.21
CA PHE A 31 11.38 -8.09 5.77
C PHE A 31 10.01 -7.81 5.13
N CYS A 32 8.90 -8.27 5.72
CA CYS A 32 7.55 -7.95 5.25
C CYS A 32 7.32 -6.44 5.15
N THR A 33 7.70 -5.70 6.19
CA THR A 33 7.47 -4.26 6.26
C THR A 33 8.30 -3.50 5.22
N TYR A 34 9.56 -3.88 5.01
CA TYR A 34 10.41 -3.26 3.99
C TYR A 34 9.93 -3.58 2.56
N MET A 35 9.47 -4.80 2.30
CA MET A 35 8.90 -5.17 0.99
C MET A 35 7.65 -4.34 0.68
N LEU A 36 6.76 -4.15 1.66
CA LEU A 36 5.58 -3.30 1.52
C LEU A 36 5.93 -1.82 1.33
N LEU A 37 6.97 -1.32 2.02
CA LEU A 37 7.45 0.05 1.83
C LEU A 37 8.00 0.26 0.41
N LEU A 38 8.84 -0.65 -0.06
CA LEU A 38 9.39 -0.62 -1.43
C LEU A 38 8.28 -0.69 -2.47
N ALA A 39 7.28 -1.56 -2.26
CA ALA A 39 6.12 -1.63 -3.13
C ALA A 39 5.33 -0.32 -3.15
N GLY A 40 5.14 0.33 -2.00
CA GLY A 40 4.48 1.64 -1.89
C GLY A 40 5.20 2.75 -2.66
N ILE A 41 6.54 2.83 -2.54
CA ILE A 41 7.38 3.77 -3.29
C ILE A 41 7.29 3.49 -4.80
N GLY A 42 7.40 2.22 -5.20
CA GLY A 42 7.23 1.81 -6.60
C GLY A 42 5.86 2.20 -7.16
N GLY A 43 4.80 2.04 -6.37
CA GLY A 43 3.44 2.44 -6.72
C GLY A 43 3.27 3.96 -6.89
N LEU A 44 3.98 4.78 -6.10
CA LEU A 44 4.03 6.24 -6.32
C LEU A 44 4.70 6.58 -7.65
N LEU A 45 5.86 5.98 -7.94
CA LEU A 45 6.57 6.21 -9.20
C LEU A 45 5.70 5.79 -10.39
N ALA A 46 5.04 4.64 -10.30
CA ALA A 46 4.08 4.18 -11.30
C ALA A 46 2.96 5.19 -11.52
N SER A 47 2.46 5.83 -10.47
CA SER A 47 1.40 6.85 -10.58
C SER A 47 1.86 8.08 -11.39
N ILE A 48 3.09 8.55 -11.17
CA ILE A 48 3.68 9.68 -11.91
C ILE A 48 3.90 9.29 -13.38
N ILE A 49 4.52 8.13 -13.62
CA ILE A 49 4.81 7.62 -14.96
C ILE A 49 3.51 7.39 -15.74
N GLY A 50 2.47 6.84 -15.11
CA GLY A 50 1.16 6.65 -15.73
C GLY A 50 0.52 7.97 -16.17
N CYS A 51 0.53 9.00 -15.31
CA CYS A 51 0.02 10.32 -15.65
C CYS A 51 0.81 10.98 -16.80
N CYS A 52 2.14 10.90 -16.75
CA CYS A 52 3.01 11.38 -17.82
C CYS A 52 2.82 10.61 -19.13
N GLY A 53 2.62 9.29 -19.06
CA GLY A 53 2.44 8.41 -20.21
C GLY A 53 1.17 8.73 -21.01
N VAL A 54 0.08 9.02 -20.31
CA VAL A 54 -1.17 9.46 -20.95
C VAL A 54 -1.01 10.83 -21.60
N LYS A 55 -0.37 11.80 -20.92
CA LYS A 55 -0.20 13.17 -21.45
C LYS A 55 0.76 13.25 -22.65
N ARG A 56 1.82 12.45 -22.65
CA ARG A 56 2.85 12.49 -23.69
C ARG A 56 2.56 11.55 -24.87
N GLU A 57 1.49 10.76 -24.80
CA GLU A 57 1.09 9.78 -25.82
C GLU A 57 2.29 8.94 -26.33
N SER A 58 3.21 8.58 -25.43
CA SER A 58 4.45 7.89 -25.78
C SER A 58 4.36 6.42 -25.41
N PHE A 59 4.49 5.54 -26.41
CA PHE A 59 4.36 4.09 -26.21
C PHE A 59 5.44 3.54 -25.26
N SER A 60 6.65 4.10 -25.28
CA SER A 60 7.75 3.68 -24.40
C SER A 60 7.44 3.94 -22.93
N ILE A 61 6.82 5.08 -22.61
CA ILE A 61 6.47 5.44 -21.23
C ILE A 61 5.35 4.51 -20.71
N ILE A 62 4.37 4.18 -21.55
CA ILE A 62 3.30 3.24 -21.19
C ILE A 62 3.86 1.82 -20.97
N LEU A 63 4.82 1.38 -21.78
CA LEU A 63 5.48 0.09 -21.58
C LEU A 63 6.21 0.03 -20.23
N ILE A 64 6.96 1.09 -19.88
CA ILE A 64 7.64 1.20 -18.57
C ILE A 64 6.62 1.14 -17.43
N TYR A 65 5.47 1.81 -17.57
CA TYR A 65 4.39 1.75 -16.59
C TYR A 65 3.87 0.32 -16.38
N ILE A 66 3.63 -0.43 -17.45
CA ILE A 66 3.16 -1.83 -17.38
C ILE A 66 4.19 -2.71 -16.66
N VAL A 67 5.46 -2.63 -17.05
CA VAL A 67 6.54 -3.40 -16.43
C VAL A 67 6.65 -3.07 -14.94
N LEU A 68 6.59 -1.80 -14.59
CA LEU A 68 6.64 -1.36 -13.20
C LEU A 68 5.45 -1.89 -12.39
N LEU A 69 4.22 -1.84 -12.92
CA LEU A 69 3.06 -2.41 -12.23
C LEU A 69 3.19 -3.91 -11.96
N ILE A 70 3.75 -4.67 -12.91
CA ILE A 70 4.01 -6.10 -12.75
C ILE A 70 5.02 -6.34 -11.64
N LEU A 71 6.14 -5.61 -11.62
CA LEU A 71 7.15 -5.74 -10.57
C LEU A 71 6.56 -5.46 -9.18
N VAL A 72 5.81 -4.36 -9.04
CA VAL A 72 5.20 -4.02 -7.74
C VAL A 72 4.13 -5.06 -7.35
N PHE A 73 3.39 -5.64 -8.31
CA PHE A 73 2.45 -6.73 -8.03
C PHE A 73 3.16 -7.98 -7.47
N LEU A 74 4.32 -8.36 -8.02
CA LEU A 74 5.10 -9.49 -7.52
C LEU A 74 5.64 -9.24 -6.10
N PHE A 75 6.07 -8.01 -5.81
CA PHE A 75 6.48 -7.62 -4.45
C PHE A 75 5.33 -7.70 -3.44
N GLU A 76 4.12 -7.25 -3.81
CA GLU A 76 2.95 -7.36 -2.94
C GLU A 76 2.49 -8.81 -2.75
N LEU A 77 2.53 -9.62 -3.81
CA LEU A 77 2.16 -11.04 -3.72
C LEU A 77 3.11 -11.82 -2.80
N SER A 78 4.41 -11.56 -2.91
CA SER A 78 5.42 -12.17 -2.03
C SER A 78 5.28 -11.71 -0.58
N ALA A 79 5.08 -10.39 -0.35
CA ALA A 79 4.82 -9.86 0.99
C ALA A 79 3.54 -10.43 1.61
N GLY A 80 2.46 -10.54 0.83
CA GLY A 80 1.19 -11.12 1.27
C GLY A 80 1.32 -12.61 1.63
N THR A 81 2.10 -13.37 0.84
CA THR A 81 2.37 -14.79 1.13
C THR A 81 3.17 -14.93 2.43
N LEU A 82 4.20 -14.10 2.64
CA LEU A 82 4.99 -14.13 3.87
C LEU A 82 4.15 -13.70 5.09
N ALA A 83 3.29 -12.69 4.94
CA ALA A 83 2.35 -12.27 5.99
C ALA A 83 1.36 -13.39 6.35
N TYR A 84 0.83 -14.14 5.38
CA TYR A 84 -0.07 -15.27 5.63
C TYR A 84 0.63 -16.42 6.38
N ILE A 85 1.87 -16.76 6.00
CA ILE A 85 2.65 -17.78 6.72
C ILE A 85 2.94 -17.30 8.15
N TYR A 86 3.35 -16.04 8.30
CA TYR A 86 3.69 -15.47 9.59
C TYR A 86 2.48 -15.37 10.52
N GLU A 87 1.30 -15.03 10.02
CA GLU A 87 0.04 -14.98 10.80
C GLU A 87 -0.25 -16.31 11.51
N ARG A 88 0.05 -17.45 10.87
CA ARG A 88 -0.14 -18.77 11.49
C ARG A 88 0.92 -19.13 12.52
N ASN A 89 2.17 -18.70 12.31
CA ASN A 89 3.31 -19.10 13.14
C ASN A 89 3.64 -18.12 14.26
N VAL A 90 3.09 -16.89 14.20
CA VAL A 90 3.30 -15.81 15.18
C VAL A 90 3.22 -16.27 16.63
N PRO A 91 2.21 -17.03 17.07
CA PRO A 91 2.08 -17.35 18.49
C PRO A 91 3.26 -18.19 19.01
N GLU A 92 3.76 -19.13 18.21
CA GLU A 92 4.81 -20.06 18.63
C GLU A 92 6.19 -19.41 18.60
N GLU A 93 6.53 -18.70 17.51
CA GLU A 93 7.81 -17.97 17.42
C GLU A 93 7.91 -16.86 18.48
N LEU A 94 6.80 -16.16 18.73
CA LEU A 94 6.77 -15.05 19.66
C LEU A 94 6.84 -15.54 21.11
N ASN A 95 6.24 -16.69 21.45
CA ASN A 95 6.34 -17.29 22.78
C ASN A 95 7.79 -17.48 23.22
N MET A 96 8.61 -18.14 22.39
CA MET A 96 10.01 -18.42 22.71
C MET A 96 10.84 -17.13 22.77
N THR A 97 10.69 -16.27 21.77
CA THR A 97 11.46 -15.02 21.66
C THR A 97 11.15 -14.05 22.80
N LEU A 98 9.87 -13.92 23.16
CA LEU A 98 9.42 -13.00 24.20
C LEU A 98 9.82 -13.53 25.59
N SER A 99 9.65 -14.83 25.86
CA SER A 99 10.08 -15.45 27.12
C SER A 99 11.60 -15.30 27.36
N ASP A 100 12.41 -15.54 26.32
CA ASP A 100 13.86 -15.32 26.39
C ASP A 100 14.20 -13.84 26.64
N THR A 101 13.52 -12.92 25.95
CA THR A 101 13.74 -11.48 26.13
C THR A 101 13.38 -11.01 27.55
N PHE A 102 12.27 -11.50 28.12
CA PHE A 102 11.88 -11.21 29.50
C PHE A 102 12.86 -11.75 30.53
N THR A 103 13.37 -12.97 30.31
CA THR A 103 14.21 -13.65 31.30
C THR A 103 15.68 -13.24 31.21
N GLN A 104 16.22 -13.02 30.01
CA GLN A 104 17.64 -12.74 29.80
C GLN A 104 17.96 -11.24 29.68
N ASN A 105 17.08 -10.45 29.08
CA ASN A 105 17.40 -9.08 28.65
C ASN A 105 16.75 -7.99 29.52
N TYR A 106 15.76 -8.34 30.35
CA TYR A 106 15.15 -7.41 31.28
C TYR A 106 16.16 -6.91 32.33
N ALA A 107 16.24 -5.60 32.52
CA ALA A 107 17.22 -4.89 33.35
C ALA A 107 18.70 -5.06 32.96
N VAL A 108 18.99 -5.80 31.88
CA VAL A 108 20.34 -5.93 31.30
C VAL A 108 20.50 -4.95 30.15
N ASN A 109 19.48 -4.84 29.30
CA ASN A 109 19.45 -3.91 28.18
C ASN A 109 18.33 -2.89 28.37
N GLU A 110 18.69 -1.61 28.42
CA GLU A 110 17.74 -0.51 28.65
C GLU A 110 16.64 -0.45 27.57
N ARG A 111 16.97 -0.77 26.31
CA ARG A 111 15.99 -0.77 25.21
C ARG A 111 14.93 -1.86 25.40
N HIS A 112 15.36 -3.07 25.76
CA HIS A 112 14.43 -4.18 26.03
C HIS A 112 13.62 -3.93 27.30
N THR A 113 14.25 -3.38 28.34
CA THR A 113 13.59 -3.05 29.62
C THR A 113 12.46 -2.04 29.40
N LYS A 114 12.74 -0.92 28.71
CA LYS A 114 11.71 0.08 28.38
C LYS A 114 10.57 -0.50 27.54
N ALA A 115 10.90 -1.35 26.55
CA ALA A 115 9.88 -1.98 25.71
C ALA A 115 8.99 -2.95 26.51
N ILE A 116 9.59 -3.73 27.42
CA ILE A 116 8.87 -4.63 28.32
C ILE A 116 7.97 -3.83 29.28
N ASP A 117 8.51 -2.81 29.95
CA ASP A 117 7.76 -2.00 30.91
C ASP A 117 6.55 -1.34 30.25
N LEU A 118 6.74 -0.80 29.03
CA LEU A 118 5.68 -0.21 28.22
C LEU A 118 4.62 -1.26 27.82
N MET A 119 5.06 -2.45 27.41
CA MET A 119 4.14 -3.53 27.03
C MET A 119 3.27 -3.97 28.21
N GLN A 120 3.86 -4.10 29.40
CA GLN A 120 3.14 -4.50 30.61
C GLN A 120 2.08 -3.49 31.03
N GLN A 121 2.39 -2.19 30.93
CA GLN A 121 1.44 -1.12 31.21
C GLN A 121 0.34 -1.01 30.15
N ASN A 122 0.68 -1.12 28.86
CA ASN A 122 -0.29 -0.94 27.78
C ASN A 122 -1.27 -2.11 27.64
N TYR A 123 -0.80 -3.34 27.84
CA TYR A 123 -1.63 -4.54 27.73
C TYR A 123 -2.09 -5.07 29.10
N MET A 124 -1.78 -4.37 30.20
CA MET A 124 -2.15 -4.79 31.56
C MET A 124 -1.80 -6.27 31.79
N CYS A 125 -0.54 -6.63 31.58
CA CYS A 125 -0.04 -8.00 31.59
C CYS A 125 1.27 -8.10 32.39
N CYS A 126 1.65 -9.31 32.81
CA CYS A 126 2.90 -9.53 33.55
C CYS A 126 3.60 -10.82 33.14
N GLY A 127 4.88 -10.71 32.77
CA GLY A 127 5.65 -11.79 32.17
C GLY A 127 5.32 -12.00 30.69
N ALA A 128 6.09 -12.88 30.02
CA ALA A 128 5.83 -13.19 28.62
C ALA A 128 4.58 -14.09 28.51
N ILE A 129 4.60 -15.21 29.22
CA ILE A 129 3.50 -16.17 29.33
C ILE A 129 2.83 -16.05 30.71
N ARG A 130 3.63 -15.89 31.77
CA ARG A 130 3.14 -15.69 33.15
C ARG A 130 4.11 -14.88 34.00
N PHE A 131 3.60 -14.29 35.07
CA PHE A 131 4.40 -13.47 35.98
C PHE A 131 5.51 -14.26 36.68
N GLU A 132 5.33 -15.57 36.90
CA GLU A 132 6.31 -16.42 37.59
C GLU A 132 7.62 -16.57 36.81
N GLU A 133 7.66 -16.27 35.50
CA GLU A 133 8.89 -16.31 34.69
C GLU A 133 9.97 -15.37 35.24
N TYR A 134 9.58 -14.28 35.91
CA TYR A 134 10.55 -13.40 36.58
C TYR A 134 11.36 -14.11 37.67
N GLN A 135 10.83 -15.18 38.29
CA GLN A 135 11.59 -16.00 39.23
C GLN A 135 12.80 -16.67 38.58
N GLN A 136 12.73 -16.91 37.27
CA GLN A 136 13.79 -17.53 36.50
C GLN A 136 14.68 -16.52 35.77
N SER A 137 14.28 -15.25 35.74
CA SER A 137 15.01 -14.18 35.05
C SER A 137 16.38 -13.89 35.67
N MET A 138 17.31 -13.46 34.81
CA MET A 138 18.60 -12.91 35.22
C MET A 138 18.45 -11.71 36.14
N TRP A 139 17.39 -10.91 35.95
CA TRP A 139 17.07 -9.78 36.82
C TRP A 139 16.87 -10.20 38.28
N LEU A 140 16.18 -11.31 38.57
CA LEU A 140 15.94 -11.76 39.94
C LEU A 140 17.05 -12.68 40.47
N LYS A 141 17.63 -13.54 39.60
CA LYS A 141 18.65 -14.54 40.01
C LYS A 141 20.07 -13.98 40.11
N SER A 142 20.39 -12.91 39.39
CA SER A 142 21.78 -12.44 39.32
C SER A 142 22.24 -11.86 40.66
N LYS A 143 23.41 -12.31 41.11
CA LYS A 143 24.08 -11.82 42.32
C LYS A 143 24.87 -10.52 42.10
N ARG A 144 24.83 -9.96 40.88
CA ARG A 144 25.53 -8.72 40.52
C ARG A 144 24.81 -7.50 41.11
N LYS A 145 25.38 -6.97 42.20
CA LYS A 145 24.91 -5.74 42.89
C LYS A 145 25.00 -4.48 42.01
N ASP A 146 25.83 -4.53 40.97
CA ASP A 146 26.10 -3.49 39.98
C ASP A 146 25.04 -3.42 38.86
N LEU A 147 24.36 -4.52 38.53
CA LEU A 147 23.23 -4.52 37.57
C LEU A 147 21.86 -4.31 38.23
N ILE A 148 21.76 -4.56 39.53
CA ILE A 148 20.48 -4.78 40.21
C ILE A 148 20.46 -3.98 41.51
N ARG A 149 20.34 -2.65 41.39
CA ARG A 149 20.27 -1.78 42.56
C ARG A 149 18.89 -1.77 43.25
N GLN A 150 17.92 -2.55 42.76
CA GLN A 150 16.49 -2.29 43.04
C GLN A 150 15.58 -3.52 43.23
N ILE A 151 16.10 -4.69 43.63
CA ILE A 151 15.18 -5.79 43.94
C ILE A 151 14.37 -5.48 45.20
N ASP A 152 14.91 -4.92 46.29
CA ASP A 152 14.14 -4.50 47.50
C ASP A 152 12.95 -5.42 47.92
N GLY A 153 13.10 -6.74 47.75
CA GLY A 153 12.05 -7.73 48.00
C GLY A 153 10.95 -7.89 46.94
N ARG A 154 11.08 -7.22 45.78
CA ARG A 154 10.20 -7.34 44.61
C ARG A 154 10.38 -8.71 43.95
N VAL A 155 9.26 -9.32 43.58
CA VAL A 155 9.21 -10.61 42.87
C VAL A 155 8.87 -10.43 41.39
N VAL A 156 8.31 -9.27 41.03
CA VAL A 156 8.10 -8.80 39.66
C VAL A 156 8.44 -7.30 39.56
N PRO A 157 8.64 -6.75 38.36
CA PRO A 157 8.80 -5.31 38.17
C PRO A 157 7.58 -4.49 38.60
N ASP A 158 7.81 -3.23 38.99
CA ASP A 158 6.71 -2.31 39.29
C ASP A 158 5.87 -1.97 38.04
N SER A 159 6.41 -2.16 36.83
CA SER A 159 5.69 -2.05 35.55
C SER A 159 4.68 -3.18 35.31
N CYS A 160 4.71 -4.27 36.08
CA CYS A 160 3.61 -5.25 36.10
C CYS A 160 2.37 -4.74 36.83
N CYS A 161 2.48 -3.67 37.62
CA CYS A 161 1.37 -3.24 38.45
C CYS A 161 0.31 -2.47 37.66
N VAL A 162 -0.96 -2.71 38.00
CA VAL A 162 -2.10 -1.99 37.40
C VAL A 162 -1.96 -0.49 37.63
N THR A 163 -1.52 -0.10 38.82
CA THR A 163 -1.08 1.27 39.10
C THR A 163 0.41 1.24 39.41
N MET A 164 1.19 1.93 38.58
CA MET A 164 2.64 1.98 38.72
C MET A 164 3.02 2.79 39.97
N THR A 165 3.25 2.09 41.10
CA THR A 165 3.75 2.68 42.34
C THR A 165 5.05 2.03 42.77
N PHE A 166 5.94 2.80 43.39
CA PHE A 166 7.23 2.30 43.84
C PHE A 166 7.08 1.14 44.83
N GLY A 167 7.69 -0.02 44.54
CA GLY A 167 7.66 -1.18 45.43
C GLY A 167 6.36 -1.98 45.37
N CYS A 168 5.51 -1.73 44.38
CA CYS A 168 4.29 -2.47 44.15
C CYS A 168 4.54 -3.95 43.84
N GLY A 169 5.61 -4.25 43.09
CA GLY A 169 5.97 -5.61 42.69
C GLY A 169 6.44 -6.52 43.83
N LYS A 170 6.29 -6.12 45.10
CA LYS A 170 6.57 -6.93 46.30
C LYS A 170 5.43 -7.87 46.69
N SER A 171 4.17 -7.53 46.34
CA SER A 171 2.99 -8.30 46.73
C SER A 171 2.25 -8.84 45.51
N ILE A 172 2.09 -10.16 45.45
CA ILE A 172 1.39 -10.85 44.37
C ILE A 172 -0.09 -10.95 44.72
N ASN A 173 -0.85 -9.89 44.45
CA ASN A 173 -2.30 -9.86 44.62
C ASN A 173 -2.97 -9.68 43.25
N PRO A 174 -4.08 -10.39 42.97
CA PRO A 174 -4.76 -10.28 41.68
C PRO A 174 -5.38 -8.90 41.44
N SER A 175 -5.66 -8.14 42.51
CA SER A 175 -6.14 -6.75 42.41
C SER A 175 -5.04 -5.75 42.04
N ASN A 176 -3.78 -6.16 42.12
CA ASN A 176 -2.61 -5.29 41.99
C ASN A 176 -1.75 -5.64 40.78
N ILE A 177 -1.67 -6.94 40.45
CA ILE A 177 -0.86 -7.49 39.36
C ILE A 177 -1.74 -8.41 38.51
N PRO A 178 -1.75 -8.24 37.17
CA PRO A 178 -2.40 -9.15 36.24
C PRO A 178 -1.62 -10.46 36.13
N TYR A 179 -2.33 -11.59 36.15
CA TYR A 179 -1.71 -12.93 36.02
C TYR A 179 -1.60 -13.39 34.57
N THR A 180 -2.17 -12.63 33.64
CA THR A 180 -2.12 -12.89 32.20
C THR A 180 -0.76 -12.49 31.63
N GLY A 181 -0.15 -13.40 30.87
CA GLY A 181 1.06 -13.10 30.10
C GLY A 181 0.80 -12.12 28.98
N CYS A 182 1.82 -11.35 28.63
CA CYS A 182 1.74 -10.35 27.58
C CYS A 182 1.59 -10.95 26.18
N ILE A 183 2.00 -12.21 25.98
CA ILE A 183 1.90 -12.88 24.68
C ILE A 183 0.47 -12.89 24.12
N TYR A 184 -0.55 -13.09 24.97
CA TYR A 184 -1.91 -13.32 24.48
C TYR A 184 -2.46 -12.07 23.79
N GLN A 185 -2.45 -10.92 24.45
CA GLN A 185 -2.92 -9.67 23.84
C GLN A 185 -1.98 -9.20 22.73
N PHE A 186 -0.66 -9.36 22.92
CA PHE A 186 0.30 -8.87 21.94
C PHE A 186 0.27 -9.65 20.62
N SER A 187 0.14 -10.98 20.68
CA SER A 187 0.03 -11.83 19.50
C SER A 187 -1.27 -11.62 18.75
N ASP A 188 -2.38 -11.38 19.46
CA ASP A 188 -3.69 -11.11 18.87
C ASP A 188 -3.68 -9.76 18.12
N GLU A 189 -3.13 -8.72 18.72
CA GLU A 189 -2.92 -7.42 18.07
C GLU A 189 -2.05 -7.54 16.81
N ILE A 190 -0.97 -8.31 16.85
CA ILE A 190 -0.13 -8.55 15.65
C ILE A 190 -0.96 -9.26 14.57
N ARG A 191 -1.73 -10.28 14.96
CA ARG A 191 -2.56 -11.07 14.07
C ARG A 191 -3.62 -10.22 13.38
N GLU A 192 -4.35 -9.39 14.13
CA GLU A 192 -5.36 -8.50 13.56
C GLU A 192 -4.75 -7.51 12.56
N GLN A 193 -3.59 -6.92 12.88
CA GLN A 193 -2.89 -6.03 11.97
C GLN A 193 -2.44 -6.74 10.69
N LEU A 194 -1.96 -7.99 10.78
CA LEU A 194 -1.61 -8.80 9.60
C LEU A 194 -2.83 -9.09 8.72
N ILE A 195 -3.99 -9.38 9.32
CA ILE A 195 -5.25 -9.58 8.59
C ILE A 195 -5.67 -8.30 7.87
N ILE A 196 -5.60 -7.15 8.53
CA ILE A 196 -5.90 -5.84 7.93
C ILE A 196 -4.96 -5.58 6.74
N LEU A 197 -3.65 -5.73 6.92
CA LEU A 197 -2.66 -5.58 5.85
C LEU A 197 -2.91 -6.54 4.69
N GLY A 198 -3.26 -7.79 4.98
CA GLY A 198 -3.58 -8.81 3.97
C GLY A 198 -4.81 -8.43 3.14
N SER A 199 -5.89 -8.00 3.81
CA SER A 199 -7.14 -7.59 3.13
C SER A 199 -6.96 -6.35 2.26
N VAL A 200 -6.24 -5.33 2.75
CA VAL A 200 -5.91 -4.12 1.99
C VAL A 200 -4.99 -4.45 0.81
N GLY A 201 -3.98 -5.29 1.04
CA GLY A 201 -3.05 -5.77 0.00
C GLY A 201 -3.78 -6.48 -1.14
N LEU A 202 -4.75 -7.34 -0.83
CA LEU A 202 -5.56 -8.02 -1.84
C LEU A 202 -6.35 -7.03 -2.71
N GLY A 203 -6.94 -5.99 -2.11
CA GLY A 203 -7.64 -4.94 -2.86
C GLY A 203 -6.71 -4.16 -3.80
N ILE A 204 -5.47 -3.91 -3.38
CA ILE A 204 -4.45 -3.26 -4.21
C ILE A 204 -4.06 -4.16 -5.38
N CYS A 205 -3.84 -5.46 -5.14
CA CYS A 205 -3.56 -6.44 -6.18
C CYS A 205 -4.64 -6.44 -7.27
N VAL A 206 -5.92 -6.46 -6.88
CA VAL A 206 -7.05 -6.37 -7.83
C VAL A 206 -7.01 -5.07 -8.62
N THR A 207 -6.79 -3.93 -7.95
CA THR A 207 -6.67 -2.61 -8.61
C THR A 207 -5.54 -2.58 -9.64
N LYS A 208 -4.42 -3.24 -9.37
CA LYS A 208 -3.29 -3.33 -10.31
C LYS A 208 -3.61 -4.18 -11.53
N ILE A 209 -4.33 -5.27 -11.37
CA ILE A 209 -4.77 -6.09 -12.51
C ILE A 209 -5.60 -5.23 -13.47
N PHE A 210 -6.56 -4.46 -12.95
CA PHE A 210 -7.31 -3.50 -13.76
C PHE A 210 -6.39 -2.46 -14.44
N GLY A 211 -5.43 -1.90 -13.69
CA GLY A 211 -4.44 -0.96 -14.23
C GLY A 211 -3.63 -1.53 -15.39
N ILE A 212 -3.18 -2.78 -15.28
CA ILE A 212 -2.44 -3.49 -16.33
C ILE A 212 -3.31 -3.71 -17.56
N VAL A 213 -4.56 -4.18 -17.40
CA VAL A 213 -5.49 -4.40 -18.52
C VAL A 213 -5.77 -3.10 -19.28
N LEU A 214 -6.03 -2.01 -18.56
CA LEU A 214 -6.25 -0.69 -19.16
C LEU A 214 -5.00 -0.17 -19.88
N ALA A 215 -3.83 -0.32 -19.27
CA ALA A 215 -2.57 0.10 -19.88
C ALA A 215 -2.22 -0.71 -21.12
N CYS A 216 -2.43 -2.03 -21.12
CA CYS A 216 -2.28 -2.88 -22.29
C CYS A 216 -3.23 -2.46 -23.41
N SER A 217 -4.48 -2.16 -23.08
CA SER A 217 -5.47 -1.69 -24.06
C SER A 217 -5.06 -0.36 -24.69
N LEU A 218 -4.55 0.58 -23.88
CA LEU A 218 -4.03 1.85 -24.35
C LEU A 218 -2.77 1.67 -25.20
N TYR A 219 -1.84 0.82 -24.77
CA TYR A 219 -0.61 0.51 -25.50
C TYR A 219 -0.91 -0.04 -26.91
N ILE A 220 -1.84 -0.99 -27.03
CA ILE A 220 -2.25 -1.56 -28.31
C ILE A 220 -2.84 -0.48 -29.23
N LYS A 221 -3.72 0.39 -28.71
CA LYS A 221 -4.31 1.47 -29.49
C LYS A 221 -3.25 2.45 -29.99
N LEU A 222 -2.34 2.88 -29.11
CA LEU A 222 -1.30 3.83 -29.46
C LEU A 222 -0.31 3.26 -30.47
N LYS A 223 0.08 1.99 -30.33
CA LYS A 223 0.96 1.29 -31.28
C LYS A 223 0.34 1.25 -32.67
N LYS A 224 -0.96 0.92 -32.78
CA LYS A 224 -1.68 0.93 -34.07
C LYS A 224 -1.73 2.30 -34.71
N LEU A 225 -1.97 3.36 -33.92
CA LEU A 225 -1.96 4.73 -34.44
C LEU A 225 -0.58 5.11 -34.98
N TYR A 226 0.48 4.76 -34.26
CA TYR A 226 1.85 4.99 -34.71
C TYR A 226 2.17 4.25 -36.02
N GLU A 227 1.85 2.95 -36.10
CA GLU A 227 2.03 2.14 -37.32
C GLU A 227 1.22 2.69 -38.49
N TYR A 228 -0.03 3.13 -38.26
CA TYR A 228 -0.85 3.77 -39.29
C TYR A 228 -0.20 5.05 -39.81
N THR A 229 0.27 5.94 -38.92
CA THR A 229 0.96 7.16 -39.34
C THR A 229 2.27 6.87 -40.08
N ALA A 230 3.05 5.87 -39.66
CA ALA A 230 4.31 5.48 -40.30
C ALA A 230 4.08 4.84 -41.69
N ASN A 231 3.00 4.09 -41.87
CA ASN A 231 2.64 3.52 -43.16
C ASN A 231 1.98 4.54 -44.10
N GLN A 232 1.41 5.63 -43.57
CA GLN A 232 0.85 6.75 -44.35
C GLN A 232 1.92 7.78 -44.76
N THR A 233 3.01 7.96 -43.99
CA THR A 233 4.11 8.85 -44.33
C THR A 233 4.75 8.65 -45.72
N PRO A 234 4.89 7.44 -46.30
CA PRO A 234 5.33 7.32 -47.70
C PRO A 234 4.34 7.96 -48.68
N VAL A 235 3.05 8.07 -48.36
CA VAL A 235 2.06 8.68 -49.28
C VAL A 235 2.12 10.20 -49.25
N HIS A 236 2.39 10.82 -48.10
CA HIS A 236 2.53 12.28 -48.01
C HIS A 236 3.86 12.80 -48.56
N LEU A 237 4.96 12.05 -48.38
CA LEU A 237 6.24 12.34 -49.04
C LEU A 237 6.17 12.05 -50.54
N LEU A 238 5.54 10.96 -50.99
CA LEU A 238 5.32 10.73 -52.42
C LEU A 238 4.31 11.69 -53.05
N ALA A 239 3.37 12.26 -52.28
CA ALA A 239 2.46 13.31 -52.77
C ALA A 239 3.19 14.66 -52.85
N ARG A 240 4.06 14.99 -51.88
CA ARG A 240 4.96 16.15 -51.97
C ARG A 240 5.92 15.98 -53.15
N ASP A 241 6.61 14.84 -53.26
CA ASP A 241 7.55 14.54 -54.34
C ASP A 241 6.87 14.41 -55.72
N ARG A 242 5.64 13.88 -55.82
CA ARG A 242 4.89 13.89 -57.09
C ARG A 242 4.41 15.28 -57.48
N VAL A 243 4.05 16.13 -56.53
CA VAL A 243 3.70 17.53 -56.82
C VAL A 243 4.95 18.31 -57.24
N SER A 244 6.10 18.10 -56.57
CA SER A 244 7.39 18.68 -56.97
C SER A 244 7.84 18.23 -58.38
N PHE A 245 7.66 16.95 -58.71
CA PHE A 245 8.03 16.39 -60.02
C PHE A 245 7.09 16.82 -61.16
N ILE A 246 5.80 17.09 -60.87
CA ILE A 246 4.85 17.60 -61.86
C ILE A 246 5.01 19.11 -62.08
N TYR A 247 5.44 19.88 -61.07
CA TYR A 247 5.51 21.34 -61.14
C TYR A 247 6.91 21.94 -61.33
N GLY A 248 7.99 21.16 -61.27
CA GLY A 248 9.34 21.63 -61.61
C GLY A 248 9.76 22.90 -60.87
N ILE A 249 9.56 22.94 -59.54
CA ILE A 249 9.91 24.09 -58.72
C ILE A 249 11.35 23.89 -58.22
N ASP A 250 12.29 24.63 -58.81
CA ASP A 250 13.63 24.86 -58.25
C ASP A 250 13.49 25.76 -57.01
N ASP A 251 14.16 25.37 -55.92
CA ASP A 251 14.20 26.13 -54.66
C ASP A 251 14.92 27.47 -54.88
N SER A 252 14.16 28.53 -55.16
CA SER A 252 14.64 29.91 -55.02
C SER A 252 13.46 30.83 -54.71
N ASP A 253 13.54 31.47 -53.55
CA ASP A 253 12.78 32.65 -53.09
C ASP A 253 11.42 32.42 -52.39
N ASP A 254 11.54 32.37 -51.06
CA ASP A 254 10.69 32.97 -50.01
C ASP A 254 9.33 33.56 -50.42
N GLU A 255 8.21 32.88 -50.09
CA GLU A 255 6.95 33.58 -49.83
C GLU A 255 6.05 32.84 -48.81
N ARG A 256 6.05 33.37 -47.57
CA ARG A 256 4.96 33.43 -46.58
C ARG A 256 3.73 32.53 -46.87
N LEU A 257 3.68 31.36 -46.24
CA LEU A 257 2.47 30.52 -46.20
C LEU A 257 1.32 31.25 -45.45
N PRO A 258 0.09 31.27 -45.97
CA PRO A 258 -1.06 31.81 -45.25
C PRO A 258 -1.60 30.81 -44.23
N ASP A 259 -2.14 31.35 -43.13
CA ASP A 259 -2.76 30.61 -42.03
C ASP A 259 -3.93 29.71 -42.50
N PRO A 260 -4.20 28.59 -41.79
CA PRO A 260 -5.31 27.70 -42.11
C PRO A 260 -6.66 28.41 -41.88
N PRO A 261 -7.69 28.13 -42.70
CA PRO A 261 -9.00 28.70 -42.49
C PRO A 261 -9.63 28.09 -41.23
N SER A 262 -9.84 28.97 -40.26
CA SER A 262 -10.76 28.80 -39.13
C SER A 262 -12.18 28.57 -39.67
N SER A 263 -12.77 27.42 -39.36
CA SER A 263 -14.20 27.19 -39.52
C SER A 263 -14.88 27.21 -38.16
N THR A 264 -15.33 28.40 -37.76
CA THR A 264 -16.34 28.53 -36.71
C THR A 264 -17.26 29.70 -37.04
N ASN A 265 -18.42 29.39 -37.64
CA ASN A 265 -19.73 29.85 -37.16
C ASN A 265 -20.81 29.04 -37.90
N ARG A 266 -21.53 28.14 -37.23
CA ARG A 266 -22.64 28.39 -36.28
C ARG A 266 -23.96 28.59 -37.04
N HIS A 267 -24.70 27.49 -37.22
CA HIS A 267 -26.14 27.51 -36.96
C HIS A 267 -26.42 26.67 -35.72
N SER A 268 -27.00 27.36 -34.76
CA SER A 268 -27.39 26.97 -33.41
C SER A 268 -28.23 25.67 -33.36
N PHE A 269 -27.86 24.77 -32.45
CA PHE A 269 -28.79 23.84 -31.82
C PHE A 269 -28.86 24.19 -30.33
N ARG A 270 -30.02 24.66 -29.88
CA ARG A 270 -30.48 24.50 -28.50
C ARG A 270 -31.95 24.04 -28.53
N PRO A 271 -32.35 23.17 -27.59
CA PRO A 271 -33.65 22.50 -27.62
C PRO A 271 -34.71 23.36 -26.91
N ASP A 272 -35.95 23.28 -27.39
CA ASP A 272 -37.09 23.57 -26.52
C ASP A 272 -38.24 22.58 -26.79
N PHE A 273 -38.86 22.20 -25.69
CA PHE A 273 -39.92 21.22 -25.55
C PHE A 273 -41.30 21.92 -25.69
N SER A 274 -42.35 21.11 -25.88
CA SER A 274 -43.80 21.37 -25.67
C SER A 274 -44.69 21.84 -26.85
N GLU A 275 -45.58 20.91 -27.21
CA GLU A 275 -47.03 21.01 -27.52
C GLU A 275 -47.62 22.23 -28.26
N SER A 276 -48.32 21.97 -29.38
CA SER A 276 -49.80 21.95 -29.45
C SER A 276 -50.38 21.98 -30.88
N ASN A 277 -51.50 21.25 -31.05
CA ASN A 277 -52.60 21.42 -32.03
C ASN A 277 -52.36 21.06 -33.53
N VAL A 278 -53.02 20.09 -34.17
CA VAL A 278 -54.45 19.73 -34.40
C VAL A 278 -54.87 20.03 -35.86
N SER A 279 -55.56 19.06 -36.48
CA SER A 279 -56.25 19.07 -37.79
C SER A 279 -55.37 19.02 -39.05
N ASN A 280 -55.59 18.18 -40.07
CA ASN A 280 -56.83 17.56 -40.53
C ASN A 280 -56.56 16.31 -41.39
N ARG A 281 -57.57 15.43 -41.42
CA ARG A 281 -57.68 14.12 -42.11
C ARG A 281 -57.73 14.26 -43.66
N PRO A 282 -57.54 13.16 -44.44
CA PRO A 282 -58.54 12.08 -44.62
C PRO A 282 -57.94 10.64 -44.56
N ASN A 283 -58.54 9.69 -43.82
CA ASN A 283 -59.39 8.57 -44.29
C ASN A 283 -58.98 8.00 -45.67
N SER A 284 -58.70 6.70 -45.86
CA SER A 284 -59.60 5.58 -45.57
C SER A 284 -58.89 4.23 -45.55
N ILE A 285 -59.13 3.46 -44.50
CA ILE A 285 -58.95 2.00 -44.40
C ILE A 285 -60.21 1.34 -44.99
N TYR A 286 -60.04 0.28 -45.77
CA TYR A 286 -61.02 -0.82 -45.80
C TYR A 286 -60.28 -2.15 -46.00
N ASP A 287 -60.24 -2.95 -44.94
CA ASP A 287 -60.11 -4.39 -44.98
C ASP A 287 -61.48 -4.98 -44.60
N ARG A 288 -62.02 -5.86 -45.45
CA ARG A 288 -63.06 -6.83 -45.07
C ARG A 288 -63.11 -7.99 -46.08
N ARG A 289 -62.78 -9.19 -45.57
CA ARG A 289 -63.30 -10.54 -45.91
C ARG A 289 -63.34 -10.94 -47.40
N VAL A 290 -62.61 -12.00 -47.78
CA VAL A 290 -62.98 -13.44 -47.84
C VAL A 290 -61.74 -14.17 -48.36
#